data_AF-A0A498QJP1-F1
#
_entry.id   AF-A0A498QJP1-F1
#
_cell.length_a   1.000
_cell.length_b   1.000
_cell.length_c   1.000
_cell.angle_alpha   90.00
_cell.angle_beta   90.00
_cell.angle_gamma   90.00
#
_symmetry.space_group_name_H-M   'P 1'
#
loop_
_entity.id
_entity.type
_entity.pdbx_description
1 polymer ?
#
loop_
_entity_poly.entity_id
_entity_poly.type
_entity_poly.pdbx_seq_one_letter_code
_entity_poly.pdbx_strand_id
1 'polypeptide(L)'
;MITLSVDTSVGAAYIQLTDKPVAETVEETPDIQVDFDAAGVVVGIEVLNLAADLPVESLSEKYRFANINDVLALSQVKPAIHASIYSAGPGRGFMQTIQTPIAV
;
A
#
# COMPACT_ATOMS: atom_id res chain seq x y z
N MET A 1 6.14 -0.33 -10.59
CA MET A 1 5.24 -1.43 -10.20
C MET A 1 5.24 -1.46 -8.69
N ILE A 2 4.10 -1.70 -8.06
CA ILE A 2 4.01 -1.84 -6.61
C ILE A 2 3.65 -3.29 -6.27
N THR A 3 4.02 -3.76 -5.08
CA THR A 3 3.66 -5.09 -4.60
C THR A 3 2.67 -4.95 -3.45
N LEU A 4 1.51 -5.58 -3.57
CA LEU A 4 0.50 -5.69 -2.53
C LEU A 4 0.60 -7.07 -1.89
N SER A 5 0.84 -7.13 -0.59
CA SER A 5 0.72 -8.34 0.24
C SER A 5 -0.51 -8.22 1.12
N VAL A 6 -1.44 -9.17 1.07
CA VAL A 6 -2.66 -9.18 1.88
C VAL A 6 -2.64 -10.39 2.79
N ASP A 7 -2.82 -10.20 4.09
CA ASP A 7 -3.01 -11.27 5.05
C ASP A 7 -4.41 -11.21 5.66
N THR A 8 -5.29 -12.06 5.13
CA THR A 8 -6.68 -12.15 5.58
C THR A 8 -6.83 -12.78 6.97
N SER A 9 -5.79 -13.44 7.49
CA SER A 9 -5.84 -14.05 8.83
C SER A 9 -5.72 -13.02 9.95
N VAL A 10 -4.98 -11.94 9.70
CA VAL A 10 -4.81 -10.81 10.62
C VAL A 10 -5.60 -9.57 10.21
N GLY A 11 -6.18 -9.56 9.00
CA GLY A 11 -6.98 -8.45 8.52
C GLY A 11 -6.15 -7.22 8.12
N ALA A 12 -4.95 -7.45 7.59
CA ALA A 12 -4.01 -6.38 7.22
C ALA A 12 -3.39 -6.60 5.83
N ALA A 13 -2.84 -5.53 5.25
CA ALA A 13 -2.10 -5.57 4.01
C ALA A 13 -0.88 -4.66 4.05
N TYR A 14 0.12 -4.98 3.23
CA TYR A 14 1.31 -4.17 3.01
C TYR A 14 1.44 -3.81 1.53
N ILE A 15 1.68 -2.54 1.24
CA ILE A 15 1.89 -2.02 -0.10
C ILE A 15 3.36 -1.59 -0.20
N GLN A 16 4.19 -2.37 -0.86
CA GLN A 16 5.57 -2.01 -1.14
C GLN A 16 5.66 -1.19 -2.42
N LEU A 17 6.22 0.02 -2.32
CA LEU A 17 6.41 0.93 -3.46
C LEU A 17 7.81 0.83 -4.04
N THR A 18 8.83 0.63 -3.18
CA THR A 18 10.23 0.49 -3.59
C THR A 18 10.93 -0.63 -2.82
N ASP A 19 12.11 -1.03 -3.27
CA ASP A 19 13.00 -2.01 -2.62
C ASP A 19 13.95 -1.39 -1.59
N LYS A 20 13.84 -0.07 -1.36
CA LYS A 20 14.67 0.63 -0.38
C LYS A 20 14.31 0.23 1.06
N PRO A 21 15.28 0.25 1.98
CA PRO A 21 15.04 -0.06 3.38
C PRO A 21 14.15 1.00 4.05
N VAL A 22 13.28 0.55 4.95
CA VAL A 22 12.51 1.40 5.86
C VAL A 22 13.46 1.96 6.93
N ALA A 23 13.44 3.28 7.08
CA ALA A 23 14.17 4.00 8.13
C ALA A 23 13.23 4.53 9.22
N GLU A 24 12.00 4.87 8.86
CA GLU A 24 10.98 5.42 9.77
C GLU A 24 9.59 4.96 9.33
N THR A 25 8.70 4.72 10.30
CA THR A 25 7.28 4.45 10.07
C THR A 25 6.47 5.51 10.83
N VAL A 26 5.52 6.15 10.15
CA VAL A 26 4.65 7.18 10.72
C VAL A 26 3.21 6.70 10.66
N GLU A 27 2.50 6.81 11.78
CA GLU A 27 1.05 6.63 11.84
C GLU A 27 0.35 7.82 11.14
N GLU A 28 -0.31 7.58 10.01
CA GLU A 28 -1.16 8.58 9.35
C GLU A 28 -2.55 8.59 9.98
N THR A 29 -3.09 7.39 10.20
CA THR A 29 -4.32 7.12 10.93
C THR A 29 -4.14 5.85 11.75
N PRO A 30 -5.05 5.53 12.68
CA PRO A 30 -4.99 4.27 13.42
C PRO A 30 -5.02 3.01 12.54
N ASP A 31 -5.48 3.13 11.30
CA ASP A 31 -5.58 2.01 10.34
C ASP A 31 -4.49 2.07 9.25
N ILE A 32 -3.72 3.16 9.15
CA ILE A 32 -2.78 3.40 8.06
C ILE A 32 -1.44 3.90 8.60
N GLN A 33 -0.37 3.16 8.31
CA GLN A 33 1.00 3.60 8.55
C GLN A 33 1.75 3.80 7.24
N VAL A 34 2.71 4.71 7.24
CA VAL A 34 3.51 5.07 6.07
C VAL A 34 4.98 4.88 6.40
N ASP A 35 5.67 4.08 5.58
CA ASP A 35 7.09 3.82 5.71
C ASP A 35 7.92 4.76 4.84
N PHE A 36 9.02 5.27 5.38
CA PHE A 36 9.93 6.19 4.72
C PHE A 36 11.34 5.61 4.66
N ASP A 37 12.07 5.92 3.58
CA ASP A 37 13.52 5.75 3.55
C ASP A 37 14.24 6.85 4.34
N ALA A 38 15.55 6.71 4.50
CA ALA A 38 16.39 7.70 5.21
C ALA A 38 16.42 9.09 4.56
N ALA A 39 15.86 9.27 3.35
CA ALA A 39 15.72 10.54 2.66
C ALA A 39 14.30 11.12 2.76
N GLY A 40 13.40 10.51 3.54
CA GLY A 40 12.02 10.94 3.73
C GLY A 40 11.13 10.67 2.51
N VAL A 41 11.49 9.70 1.66
CA VAL A 41 10.66 9.26 0.54
C VAL A 41 9.84 8.04 0.95
N VAL A 42 8.55 8.02 0.61
CA VAL A 42 7.67 6.89 0.91
C VAL A 42 8.16 5.63 0.19
N VAL A 43 8.34 4.54 0.94
CA VAL A 43 8.76 3.23 0.43
C VAL A 43 7.71 2.14 0.60
N GLY A 44 6.79 2.32 1.54
CA GLY A 44 5.74 1.37 1.84
C GLY A 44 4.55 2.00 2.56
N ILE A 45 3.42 1.30 2.55
CA ILE A 45 2.21 1.67 3.29
C ILE A 45 1.64 0.41 3.95
N GLU A 46 1.39 0.47 5.25
CA GLU A 46 0.70 -0.58 6.00
C GLU A 46 -0.78 -0.23 6.13
N VAL A 47 -1.65 -1.18 5.78
CA VAL A 47 -3.09 -1.10 5.97
C VAL A 47 -3.44 -2.09 7.08
N LEU A 48 -3.67 -1.61 8.29
CA LEU A 48 -3.89 -2.44 9.47
C LEU A 48 -5.32 -3.00 9.56
N ASN A 49 -6.22 -2.47 8.73
CA ASN A 49 -7.60 -2.88 8.62
C ASN A 49 -8.02 -2.89 7.15
N LEU A 50 -8.28 -4.07 6.58
CA LEU A 50 -8.65 -4.21 5.16
C LEU A 50 -9.92 -3.45 4.75
N ALA A 51 -10.77 -3.05 5.70
CA ALA A 51 -11.95 -2.24 5.43
C ALA A 51 -11.68 -0.72 5.43
N ALA A 52 -10.53 -0.27 5.95
CA ALA A 52 -10.19 1.14 6.05
C ALA A 52 -10.07 1.81 4.68
N ASP A 53 -10.30 3.11 4.65
CA ASP A 53 -10.00 3.94 3.48
C ASP A 53 -8.49 4.17 3.37
N LEU A 54 -7.97 4.05 2.15
CA LEU A 54 -6.61 4.45 1.82
C LEU A 54 -6.69 5.88 1.26
N PRO A 55 -6.29 6.92 2.02
CA PRO A 55 -6.47 8.32 1.63
C PRO A 55 -5.39 8.76 0.62
N VAL A 56 -5.43 8.19 -0.59
CA VAL A 56 -4.39 8.38 -1.62
C VAL A 56 -4.12 9.86 -1.92
N GLU A 57 -5.18 10.67 -2.04
CA GLU A 57 -5.05 12.11 -2.31
C GLU A 57 -4.26 12.80 -1.18
N SER A 58 -4.71 12.67 0.06
CA SER A 58 -4.05 13.29 1.23
C SER A 58 -2.60 12.80 1.40
N LEU A 59 -2.34 11.51 1.18
CA LEU A 59 -0.98 10.97 1.21
C LEU A 59 -0.10 11.61 0.13
N SER A 60 -0.63 11.76 -1.08
CA SER A 60 0.12 12.34 -2.22
C SER A 60 0.41 13.83 -2.07
N GLU A 61 -0.43 14.56 -1.35
CA GLU A 61 -0.22 15.98 -1.03
C GLU A 61 0.78 16.16 0.11
N LYS A 62 0.73 15.28 1.11
CA LYS A 62 1.52 15.39 2.34
C LYS A 62 2.93 14.83 2.19
N TYR A 63 3.10 13.76 1.42
CA TYR A 63 4.33 12.97 1.38
C TYR A 63 4.98 12.91 0.01
N ARG A 64 6.29 12.67 0.04
CA ARG A 64 7.10 12.55 -1.16
C ARG A 64 7.14 11.11 -1.65
N PHE A 65 6.59 10.87 -2.83
CA PHE A 65 6.71 9.59 -3.54
C PHE A 65 7.90 9.61 -4.50
N ALA A 66 8.54 8.45 -4.68
CA ALA A 66 9.65 8.30 -5.63
C ALA A 66 9.20 8.47 -7.09
N ASN A 67 7.99 8.00 -7.41
CA ASN A 67 7.41 8.05 -8.74
C ASN A 67 5.90 8.34 -8.66
N ILE A 68 5.43 9.28 -9.47
CA ILE A 68 4.00 9.63 -9.55
C ILE A 68 3.13 8.43 -9.97
N ASN A 69 3.68 7.51 -10.77
CA ASN A 69 2.93 6.34 -11.22
C ASN A 69 2.67 5.34 -10.07
N ASP A 70 3.46 5.38 -9.00
CA ASP A 70 3.20 4.57 -7.80
C ASP A 70 1.95 5.10 -7.07
N VAL A 71 1.79 6.43 -6.98
CA VAL A 71 0.58 7.07 -6.43
C VAL A 71 -0.65 6.67 -7.23
N LEU A 72 -0.56 6.72 -8.56
CA LEU A 72 -1.68 6.34 -9.42
C LEU A 72 -2.06 4.86 -9.25
N ALA A 73 -1.09 3.98 -9.02
CA ALA A 73 -1.32 2.56 -8.78
C ALA A 73 -2.06 2.30 -7.45
N LEU A 74 -1.94 3.18 -6.45
CA LEU A 74 -2.66 3.05 -5.17
C LEU A 74 -4.19 3.03 -5.34
N SER A 75 -4.72 3.66 -6.39
CA SER A 75 -6.16 3.60 -6.71
C SER A 75 -6.67 2.17 -6.96
N GLN A 76 -5.79 1.24 -7.35
CA GLN A 76 -6.12 -0.15 -7.64
C GLN A 76 -6.01 -1.05 -6.40
N VAL A 77 -5.49 -0.54 -5.28
CA VAL A 77 -5.25 -1.35 -4.08
C VAL A 77 -6.55 -1.78 -3.42
N LYS A 78 -7.51 -0.89 -3.16
CA LYS A 78 -8.77 -1.28 -2.51
C LYS A 78 -9.56 -2.32 -3.35
N PRO A 79 -9.72 -2.16 -4.68
CA PRO A 79 -10.32 -3.21 -5.50
C PRO A 79 -9.57 -4.55 -5.43
N ALA A 80 -8.23 -4.54 -5.40
CA ALA A 80 -7.43 -5.75 -5.31
C ALA A 80 -7.58 -6.45 -3.94
N ILE A 81 -7.58 -5.67 -2.84
CA ILE A 81 -7.87 -6.19 -1.50
C ILE A 81 -9.26 -6.83 -1.46
N HIS A 82 -10.28 -6.14 -1.99
CA HIS A 82 -11.64 -6.67 -2.06
C HIS A 82 -11.66 -8.01 -2.79
N ALA A 83 -11.10 -8.08 -4.00
CA ALA A 83 -11.02 -9.31 -4.77
C ALA A 83 -10.28 -10.45 -4.02
N SER A 84 -9.21 -10.13 -3.27
CA SER A 84 -8.47 -11.11 -2.48
C SER A 84 -9.31 -11.70 -1.35
N ILE A 85 -10.17 -10.91 -0.69
CA ILE A 85 -11.05 -11.37 0.40
C ILE A 85 -12.08 -12.38 -0.12
N TYR A 86 -12.66 -12.17 -1.31
CA TYR A 86 -13.67 -13.09 -1.87
C TYR A 86 -13.08 -14.34 -2.53
N SER A 87 -11.84 -14.26 -3.02
CA SER A 87 -11.14 -15.40 -3.65
C SER A 87 -10.42 -16.29 -2.63
N ALA A 88 -10.15 -15.77 -1.44
CA ALA A 88 -9.55 -16.50 -0.33
C ALA A 88 -10.60 -17.24 0.48
N GLY A 89 -10.44 -18.55 0.66
CA GLY A 89 -10.93 -19.19 1.87
C GLY A 89 -10.19 -18.62 3.10
N PRO A 90 -10.78 -18.69 4.30
CA PRO A 90 -10.18 -18.12 5.52
C PRO A 90 -8.75 -18.65 5.75
N GLY A 91 -7.81 -17.74 6.08
CA GLY A 91 -6.45 -18.08 6.54
C GLY A 91 -5.34 -18.13 5.48
N ARG A 92 -5.50 -17.51 4.30
CA ARG A 92 -4.44 -17.41 3.29
C ARG A 92 -3.93 -15.98 3.12
N GLY A 93 -2.60 -15.86 3.02
CA GLY A 93 -1.93 -14.65 2.55
C GLY A 93 -1.77 -14.66 1.04
N PHE A 94 -1.82 -13.48 0.42
CA PHE A 94 -1.70 -13.27 -1.03
C PHE A 94 -0.65 -12.21 -1.32
N MET A 95 0.07 -12.37 -2.41
CA MET A 95 0.96 -11.34 -2.93
C MET A 95 0.61 -11.09 -4.39
N GLN A 96 0.38 -9.83 -4.73
CA GLN A 96 -0.01 -9.39 -6.06
C GLN A 96 0.85 -8.20 -6.49
N THR A 97 1.37 -8.24 -7.71
CA THR A 97 1.99 -7.07 -8.34
C THR A 97 0.91 -6.22 -9.01
N ILE A 98 0.90 -4.93 -8.70
CA ILE A 98 0.04 -3.94 -9.36
C ILE A 98 0.91 -3.12 -10.31
N GLN A 99 0.52 -3.09 -11.58
CA GLN A 99 1.21 -2.31 -12.59
C GLN A 99 0.96 -0.81 -12.36
N THR A 100 2.05 -0.06 -12.40
CA THR A 100 2.02 1.40 -12.39
C THR A 100 1.60 1.88 -13.77
N PRO A 101 0.58 2.74 -13.89
CA PRO A 101 0.17 3.25 -15.18
C PRO A 101 1.33 3.97 -15.86
N ILE A 102 1.44 3.82 -17.19
CA ILE A 102 2.38 4.59 -17.99
C ILE A 102 1.68 5.92 -18.29
N ALA A 103 2.09 6.98 -17.60
CA ALA A 103 1.73 8.33 -18.03
C ALA A 103 2.40 8.58 -19.40
N VAL A 104 1.57 8.81 -20.43
CA VAL A 104 1.98 9.14 -21.81
C VAL A 104 2.17 10.65 -21.93
#